data_AF-A0A416D513-F1
#
_entry.id   AF-A0A416D513-F1
#
_cell.length_a   1.000
_cell.length_b   1.000
_cell.length_c   1.000
_cell.angle_alpha   90.00
_cell.angle_beta   90.00
_cell.angle_gamma   90.00
#
_symmetry.space_group_name_H-M   'P 1'
#
loop_
_entity.id
_entity.type
_entity.pdbx_description
1 polymer ?
#
loop_
_entity_poly.entity_id
_entity_poly.type
_entity_poly.pdbx_seq_one_letter_code
_entity_poly.pdbx_strand_id
1 'polypeptide(L)'
;MKIKYEFVDGDVELEVSDEWASVLAELDRLERNNDKKEKRRHYSLEARTYEGAYYAVEDKGISALFEGLGDAERLNEALTHLSSKQQALIRAIYFEGVTVNEYAKKEGVDHSAISHRLRTIYKKLKKFI
;
A
#
# COMPACT_ATOMS: atom_id res chain seq x y z
N MET A 1 -19.17 50.99 -28.26
CA MET A 1 -19.54 49.57 -28.49
C MET A 1 -20.56 49.10 -27.44
N LYS A 2 -21.60 48.33 -27.81
CA LYS A 2 -22.53 47.72 -26.83
C LYS A 2 -22.02 46.34 -26.43
N ILE A 3 -21.88 46.09 -25.13
CA ILE A 3 -21.50 44.79 -24.58
C ILE A 3 -22.64 44.32 -23.68
N LYS A 4 -23.05 43.07 -23.88
CA LYS A 4 -24.04 42.40 -23.04
C LYS A 4 -23.30 41.60 -21.99
N TYR A 5 -23.61 41.83 -20.72
CA TYR A 5 -23.08 41.05 -19.61
C TYR A 5 -24.22 40.25 -18.97
N GLU A 6 -24.04 38.94 -18.88
CA GLU A 6 -25.06 38.01 -18.39
C GLU A 6 -24.80 37.74 -16.91
N PHE A 7 -25.66 38.25 -16.03
CA PHE A 7 -25.64 37.93 -14.61
C PHE A 7 -26.74 36.91 -14.29
N VAL A 8 -26.57 36.17 -13.18
CA VAL A 8 -27.57 35.20 -12.69
C VAL A 8 -28.91 35.88 -12.38
N ASP A 9 -28.89 37.16 -11.99
CA ASP A 9 -30.08 37.94 -11.63
C ASP A 9 -30.66 38.78 -12.78
N GLY A 10 -30.08 38.70 -13.99
CA GLY A 10 -30.56 39.38 -15.19
C GLY A 10 -29.45 39.98 -16.05
N ASP A 11 -29.71 40.10 -17.35
CA ASP A 11 -28.74 40.61 -18.32
C ASP A 11 -28.71 42.14 -18.35
N VAL A 12 -27.52 42.72 -18.41
CA VAL A 12 -27.33 44.18 -18.53
C VAL A 12 -26.58 44.50 -19.82
N GLU A 13 -27.13 45.42 -20.61
CA GLU A 13 -26.45 46.00 -21.77
C GLU A 13 -25.76 47.30 -21.40
N LEU A 14 -24.46 47.38 -21.65
CA LEU A 14 -23.64 48.56 -21.35
C LEU A 14 -23.09 49.14 -22.66
N GLU A 15 -23.23 50.45 -22.82
CA GLU A 15 -22.48 51.20 -23.84
C GLU A 15 -21.10 51.54 -23.30
N VAL A 16 -20.08 50.96 -23.92
CA VAL A 16 -18.68 51.03 -23.50
C VAL A 16 -17.88 51.78 -24.58
N SER A 17 -16.92 52.61 -24.18
CA SER A 17 -16.02 53.29 -25.14
C SER A 17 -15.08 52.28 -25.82
N ASP A 18 -14.54 52.64 -26.99
CA ASP A 18 -13.71 51.72 -27.79
C ASP A 18 -12.38 51.35 -27.11
N GLU A 19 -11.84 52.23 -26.26
CA GLU A 19 -10.68 51.96 -25.40
C GLU A 19 -10.96 50.81 -24.44
N TRP A 20 -12.09 50.90 -23.71
CA TRP A 20 -12.51 49.87 -22.77
C TRP A 20 -12.92 48.57 -23.46
N ALA A 21 -13.51 48.65 -24.66
CA ALA A 21 -13.82 47.46 -25.44
C ALA A 21 -12.55 46.67 -25.82
N SER A 22 -11.46 47.38 -26.14
CA SER A 22 -10.16 46.77 -26.44
C SER A 22 -9.55 46.10 -25.21
N VAL A 23 -9.63 46.76 -24.05
CA VAL A 23 -9.16 46.20 -22.76
C VAL A 23 -9.94 44.93 -22.40
N LEU A 24 -11.27 44.96 -22.51
CA LEU A 24 -12.12 43.80 -22.20
C LEU A 24 -11.80 42.61 -23.12
N ALA A 25 -11.60 42.86 -24.42
CA ALA A 25 -11.21 41.81 -25.36
C ALA A 25 -9.85 41.17 -25.04
N GLU A 26 -8.90 41.95 -24.51
CA GLU A 26 -7.62 41.44 -24.04
C GLU A 26 -7.76 40.60 -22.77
N LEU A 27 -8.59 41.05 -21.82
CA LEU A 27 -8.90 40.29 -20.60
C LEU A 27 -9.55 38.94 -20.91
N ASP A 28 -10.56 38.90 -21.79
CA ASP A 28 -11.20 37.66 -22.25
C ASP A 28 -10.19 36.70 -22.89
N ARG A 29 -9.20 37.24 -23.61
CA ARG A 29 -8.13 36.44 -24.21
C ARG A 29 -7.22 35.85 -23.14
N LEU A 30 -6.85 36.64 -22.13
CA LEU A 30 -6.00 36.17 -21.02
C LEU A 30 -6.71 35.12 -20.17
N GLU A 31 -7.99 35.32 -19.86
CA GLU A 31 -8.81 34.36 -19.13
C GLU A 31 -8.88 33.01 -19.88
N ARG A 32 -9.23 33.04 -21.18
CA ARG A 32 -9.25 31.83 -22.01
C ARG A 32 -7.90 31.13 -22.10
N ASN A 33 -6.79 31.87 -22.08
CA ASN A 33 -5.45 31.28 -22.07
C ASN A 33 -5.15 30.60 -20.74
N ASN A 34 -5.55 31.22 -19.63
CA ASN A 34 -5.39 30.65 -18.30
C ASN A 34 -6.25 29.38 -18.14
N ASP A 35 -7.52 29.42 -18.56
CA ASP A 35 -8.39 28.24 -18.57
C ASP A 35 -7.80 27.09 -19.37
N LYS A 36 -7.24 27.36 -20.56
CA LYS A 36 -6.55 26.33 -21.36
C LYS A 36 -5.31 25.77 -20.65
N LYS A 37 -4.60 26.61 -19.90
CA LYS A 37 -3.42 26.19 -19.12
C LYS A 37 -3.83 25.30 -17.94
N GLU A 38 -4.87 25.68 -17.21
CA GLU A 38 -5.36 24.95 -16.03
C GLU A 38 -6.11 23.66 -16.42
N LYS A 39 -6.93 23.67 -17.48
CA LYS A 39 -7.62 22.46 -17.99
C LYS A 39 -6.68 21.32 -18.36
N ARG A 40 -5.44 21.61 -18.79
CA ARG A 40 -4.42 20.58 -19.07
C ARG A 40 -3.86 19.92 -17.81
N ARG A 41 -4.06 20.53 -16.63
CA ARG A 41 -3.63 20.04 -15.32
C ARG A 41 -4.79 19.45 -14.52
N HIS A 42 -6.01 19.65 -14.99
CA HIS A 42 -7.19 19.05 -14.39
C HIS A 42 -7.24 17.55 -14.69
N TYR A 43 -7.73 16.83 -13.70
CA TYR A 43 -7.90 15.40 -13.72
C TYR A 43 -9.20 15.11 -12.97
N SER A 44 -10.04 14.21 -13.52
CA SER A 44 -11.35 13.91 -12.93
C SER A 44 -11.18 13.21 -11.59
N LEU A 45 -11.74 13.78 -10.52
CA LEU A 45 -11.73 13.15 -9.19
C LEU A 45 -12.53 11.85 -9.16
N GLU A 46 -13.58 11.71 -9.96
CA GLU A 46 -14.36 10.47 -10.08
C GLU A 46 -13.57 9.37 -10.80
N ALA A 47 -12.59 9.74 -11.63
CA ALA A 47 -11.66 8.79 -12.21
C ALA A 47 -10.60 8.30 -11.20
N ARG A 48 -10.64 8.74 -9.92
CA ARG A 48 -9.78 8.18 -8.86
C ARG A 48 -10.37 6.88 -8.37
N THR A 49 -9.55 5.84 -8.35
CA THR A 49 -9.75 4.74 -7.41
C THR A 49 -9.63 5.28 -5.99
N TYR A 50 -10.72 5.19 -5.23
CA TYR A 50 -10.76 5.51 -3.80
C TYR A 50 -9.65 4.73 -3.08
N GLU A 51 -8.82 5.43 -2.29
CA GLU A 51 -7.63 4.87 -1.61
C GLU A 51 -6.59 4.20 -2.55
N GLY A 52 -6.62 4.50 -3.85
CA GLY A 52 -5.62 4.02 -4.80
C GLY A 52 -4.26 4.74 -4.71
N ALA A 53 -3.36 4.41 -5.63
CA ALA A 53 -1.97 4.88 -5.63
C ALA A 53 -1.79 6.42 -5.53
N TYR A 54 -2.75 7.21 -6.02
CA TYR A 54 -2.75 8.67 -5.90
C TYR A 54 -2.86 9.18 -4.45
N TYR A 55 -3.34 8.34 -3.54
CA TYR A 55 -3.45 8.60 -2.11
C TYR A 55 -2.34 7.91 -1.31
N ALA A 56 -1.51 7.09 -1.97
CA ALA A 56 -0.40 6.43 -1.30
C ALA A 56 0.64 7.49 -0.91
N VAL A 57 0.98 7.52 0.39
CA VAL A 57 2.12 8.26 0.89
C VAL A 57 3.29 7.29 0.94
N GLU A 58 4.40 7.61 0.27
CA GLU A 58 5.65 6.87 0.44
C GLU A 58 6.22 7.17 1.83
N ASP A 59 5.68 6.48 2.83
CA ASP A 59 6.26 6.47 4.16
C ASP A 59 7.35 5.40 4.21
N LYS A 60 8.60 5.84 4.28
CA LYS A 60 9.76 4.95 4.38
C LYS A 60 9.68 4.03 5.61
N GLY A 61 9.02 4.45 6.68
CA GLY A 61 8.78 3.61 7.86
C GLY A 61 7.78 2.50 7.60
N ILE A 62 6.72 2.77 6.83
CA ILE A 62 5.74 1.75 6.40
C ILE A 62 6.40 0.82 5.38
N SER A 63 7.10 1.35 4.37
CA SER A 63 7.84 0.53 3.40
C SER A 63 8.86 -0.37 4.10
N ALA A 64 9.59 0.12 5.11
CA ALA A 64 10.55 -0.67 5.88
C ALA A 64 9.93 -1.86 6.63
N LEU A 65 8.63 -1.81 6.98
CA LEU A 65 7.93 -2.98 7.55
C LEU A 65 7.73 -4.10 6.52
N PHE A 66 7.71 -3.74 5.23
CA PHE A 66 7.57 -4.67 4.11
C PHE A 66 8.88 -4.88 3.34
N GLU A 67 9.97 -4.18 3.69
CA GLU A 67 11.30 -4.39 3.12
C GLU A 67 11.98 -5.60 3.76
N GLY A 68 12.06 -6.69 3.00
CA GLY A 68 12.72 -7.94 3.36
C GLY A 68 11.83 -9.14 3.05
N LEU A 69 12.37 -10.35 3.24
CA LEU A 69 11.55 -11.56 3.24
C LEU A 69 10.50 -11.43 4.35
N GLY A 70 9.24 -11.71 4.05
CA GLY A 70 8.16 -11.69 5.04
C GLY A 70 8.46 -12.71 6.15
N ASP A 71 7.82 -12.56 7.32
CA ASP A 71 8.06 -13.46 8.47
C ASP A 71 7.92 -14.96 8.09
N ALA A 72 6.97 -15.27 7.20
CA ALA A 72 6.75 -16.61 6.68
C ALA A 72 7.92 -17.10 5.80
N GLU A 73 8.50 -16.22 4.99
CA GLU A 73 9.62 -16.56 4.11
C GLU A 73 10.90 -16.76 4.91
N ARG A 74 11.18 -15.89 5.88
CA ARG A 74 12.30 -16.05 6.83
C ARG A 74 12.19 -17.35 7.62
N LEU A 75 10.97 -17.67 8.07
CA LEU A 75 10.72 -18.95 8.75
C LEU A 75 10.95 -20.14 7.82
N ASN A 76 10.46 -20.09 6.58
CA ASN A 76 10.67 -21.16 5.60
C ASN A 76 12.15 -21.36 5.29
N GLU A 77 12.91 -20.28 5.11
CA GLU A 77 14.35 -20.33 4.92
C GLU A 77 15.05 -20.95 6.14
N ALA A 78 14.74 -20.50 7.35
CA ALA A 78 15.29 -21.06 8.59
C ALA A 78 14.95 -22.55 8.77
N LEU A 79 13.77 -22.99 8.34
CA LEU A 79 13.38 -24.40 8.36
C LEU A 79 14.24 -25.25 7.43
N THR A 80 14.74 -24.71 6.30
CA THR A 80 15.62 -25.48 5.38
C THR A 80 16.95 -25.89 6.01
N HIS A 81 17.44 -25.13 7.01
CA HIS A 81 18.66 -25.43 7.75
C HIS A 81 18.51 -26.51 8.83
N LEU A 82 17.29 -26.99 9.08
CA LEU A 82 17.02 -28.10 10.00
C LEU A 82 17.22 -29.45 9.31
N SER A 83 17.59 -30.48 10.07
CA SER A 83 17.63 -31.84 9.52
C SER A 83 16.22 -32.36 9.23
N SER A 84 16.08 -33.35 8.35
CA SER A 84 14.78 -33.91 7.96
C SER A 84 13.97 -34.42 9.17
N LYS A 85 14.63 -35.02 10.18
CA LYS A 85 13.99 -35.44 11.43
C LYS A 85 13.50 -34.26 12.29
N GLN A 86 14.20 -33.14 12.25
CA GLN A 86 13.81 -31.92 12.98
C GLN A 86 12.63 -31.22 12.30
N GLN A 87 12.65 -31.14 10.96
CA GLN A 87 11.53 -30.63 10.18
C GLN A 87 10.27 -31.47 10.37
N ALA A 88 10.39 -32.81 10.31
CA ALA A 88 9.26 -33.72 10.53
C ALA A 88 8.63 -33.54 11.92
N LEU A 89 9.45 -33.35 12.97
CA LEU A 89 8.96 -33.09 14.32
C LEU A 89 8.18 -31.76 14.41
N ILE A 90 8.70 -30.68 13.82
CA ILE A 90 7.97 -29.40 13.80
C ILE A 90 6.68 -29.51 13.01
N ARG A 91 6.71 -30.18 11.85
CA ARG A 91 5.51 -30.39 11.01
C ARG A 91 4.43 -31.15 11.77
N ALA A 92 4.79 -32.26 12.42
CA ALA A 92 3.86 -33.05 13.20
C ALA A 92 3.19 -32.22 14.31
N ILE A 93 3.95 -31.41 15.04
CA ILE A 93 3.42 -30.68 16.20
C ILE A 93 2.61 -29.44 15.79
N TYR A 94 3.14 -28.63 14.87
CA TYR A 94 2.57 -27.32 14.56
C TYR A 94 1.63 -27.31 13.36
N PHE A 95 1.80 -28.22 12.41
CA PHE A 95 1.01 -28.26 11.18
C PHE A 95 0.00 -29.41 11.16
N GLU A 96 0.36 -30.57 11.71
CA GLU A 96 -0.52 -31.75 11.78
C GLU A 96 -1.29 -31.84 13.11
N GLY A 97 -0.97 -30.98 14.10
CA GLY A 97 -1.66 -30.92 15.39
C GLY A 97 -1.40 -32.10 16.33
N VAL A 98 -0.36 -32.90 16.07
CA VAL A 98 0.03 -34.03 16.92
C VAL A 98 0.61 -33.51 18.23
N THR A 99 0.10 -34.01 19.36
CA THR A 99 0.65 -33.61 20.65
C THR A 99 2.04 -34.19 20.88
N VAL A 100 2.85 -33.53 21.71
CA VAL A 100 4.20 -34.01 22.07
C VAL A 100 4.16 -35.43 22.66
N ASN A 101 3.12 -35.73 23.44
CA ASN A 101 2.92 -37.05 24.06
C ASN A 101 2.59 -38.14 23.02
N GLU A 102 1.73 -37.84 22.05
CA GLU A 102 1.40 -38.78 20.97
C GLU A 102 2.60 -39.04 20.07
N TYR A 103 3.36 -37.99 19.74
CA TYR A 103 4.59 -38.12 18.97
C TYR A 103 5.63 -38.96 19.71
N ALA A 104 5.80 -38.72 21.02
CA ALA A 104 6.71 -39.50 21.87
C ALA A 104 6.31 -40.99 21.92
N LYS A 105 5.01 -41.29 22.10
CA LYS A 105 4.49 -42.67 22.04
C LYS A 105 4.75 -43.33 20.69
N LYS A 106 4.55 -42.61 19.58
CA LYS A 106 4.78 -43.11 18.22
C LYS A 106 6.25 -43.46 17.97
N GLU A 107 7.19 -42.67 18.48
CA GLU A 107 8.63 -42.94 18.39
C GLU A 107 9.14 -43.91 19.46
N GLY A 108 8.33 -44.26 20.48
CA GLY A 108 8.75 -45.10 21.59
C GLY A 108 9.74 -44.43 22.55
N VAL A 109 9.71 -43.10 22.64
CA VAL A 109 10.62 -42.29 23.47
C VAL A 109 9.86 -41.58 24.58
N ASP A 110 10.57 -41.17 25.62
CA ASP A 110 9.98 -40.37 26.70
C ASP A 110 9.66 -38.93 26.24
N HIS A 111 8.65 -38.34 26.86
CA HIS A 111 8.24 -36.95 26.60
C HIS A 111 9.40 -35.95 26.75
N SER A 112 10.28 -36.16 27.74
CA SER A 112 11.45 -35.32 27.96
C SER A 112 12.41 -35.31 26.76
N ALA A 113 12.57 -36.45 26.06
CA ALA A 113 13.44 -36.56 24.90
C ALA A 113 12.95 -35.68 23.74
N ILE A 114 11.63 -35.67 23.49
CA ILE A 114 11.03 -34.78 22.47
C ILE A 114 11.17 -33.31 22.89
N SER A 115 10.97 -33.00 24.17
CA SER A 115 11.15 -31.65 24.71
C SER A 115 12.58 -31.13 24.52
N HIS A 116 13.59 -31.98 24.75
CA HIS A 116 15.01 -31.66 24.49
C HIS A 116 15.31 -31.45 23.00
N ARG A 117 14.70 -32.26 22.12
CA ARG A 117 14.81 -32.09 20.67
C ARG A 117 14.22 -30.76 20.21
N LEU A 118 13.02 -30.41 20.66
CA LEU A 118 12.39 -29.12 20.37
C LEU A 118 13.25 -27.95 20.82
N ARG A 119 13.80 -28.02 22.04
CA ARG A 119 14.72 -26.98 22.55
C ARG A 119 15.94 -26.79 21.64
N THR A 120 16.50 -27.88 21.12
CA THR A 120 17.61 -27.84 20.17
C THR A 120 17.19 -27.21 18.85
N ILE A 121 15.98 -27.51 18.37
CA ILE A 121 15.43 -26.91 17.16
C ILE A 121 15.24 -25.40 17.32
N TYR A 122 14.63 -24.95 18.42
CA TYR A 122 14.47 -23.50 18.68
C TYR A 122 15.81 -22.78 18.77
N LYS A 123 16.82 -23.39 19.40
CA LYS A 123 18.17 -22.84 19.43
C LYS A 123 18.80 -22.70 18.04
N LYS A 124 18.46 -23.59 17.09
CA LYS A 124 18.91 -23.47 15.70
C LYS A 124 18.15 -22.37 14.96
N LEU A 125 16.82 -22.38 15.03
CA LEU A 125 15.98 -21.39 14.35
C LEU A 125 16.31 -19.96 14.80
N LYS A 126 16.55 -19.73 16.10
CA LYS A 126 16.98 -18.43 16.64
C LYS A 126 18.33 -17.91 16.10
N LYS A 127 19.12 -18.75 15.42
CA LYS A 127 20.36 -18.29 14.76
C LYS A 127 20.11 -17.74 13.36
N PHE A 128 18.98 -18.09 12.75
CA PHE A 128 18.64 -17.77 11.36
C PHE A 128 17.50 -16.74 11.27
N ILE A 129 16.75 -16.53 12.36
CA ILE A 129 15.69 -15.53 12.53
C ILE A 129 16.10 -14.59 13.65
#